data_AF-A0A7W1FH63-F1
#
_entry.id   AF-A0A7W1FH63-F1
#
_cell.length_a   1.000
_cell.length_b   1.000
_cell.length_c   1.000
_cell.angle_alpha   90.00
_cell.angle_beta   90.00
_cell.angle_gamma   90.00
#
_symmetry.space_group_name_H-M   'P 1'
#
loop_
_entity.id
_entity.type
_entity.pdbx_description
1 polymer ?
#
loop_
_entity_poly.entity_id
_entity_poly.type
_entity_poly.pdbx_seq_one_letter_code
_entity_poly.pdbx_strand_id
1 'polypeptide(L)'
;HLRGARIVKGFNTIWFEHLKTQGDMRLPSEERRAIFIASDDAEAKKTVARLIEEIGFAAVDTGDLRDGGATQQPDTAIYNRNLTASEAQAILGSEGGY
;
A
#
# COMPACT_ATOMS: atom_id res chain seq x y z
N HIS A 1 -6.54 -6.26 -23.61
CA HIS A 1 -5.08 -6.45 -23.49
C HIS A 1 -4.47 -5.11 -23.10
N LEU A 2 -3.76 -5.00 -21.96
CA LEU A 2 -3.24 -3.75 -21.38
C LEU A 2 -1.89 -3.33 -22.00
N ARG A 3 -1.70 -3.52 -23.32
CA ARG A 3 -0.42 -3.21 -23.99
C ARG A 3 -0.08 -1.72 -23.81
N GLY A 4 1.11 -1.44 -23.28
CA GLY A 4 1.62 -0.09 -23.05
C GLY A 4 1.12 0.59 -21.77
N ALA A 5 0.23 -0.04 -21.00
CA ALA A 5 -0.17 0.51 -19.70
C ALA A 5 0.92 0.27 -18.65
N ARG A 6 1.10 1.25 -17.76
CA ARG A 6 1.88 1.09 -16.52
C ARG A 6 0.93 0.67 -15.42
N ILE A 7 1.23 -0.45 -14.74
CA ILE A 7 0.31 -1.10 -13.81
C ILE A 7 0.82 -0.90 -12.38
N VAL A 8 -0.07 -0.42 -11.51
CA VAL A 8 0.14 -0.38 -10.07
C VAL A 8 -1.02 -1.11 -9.41
N LYS A 9 -0.71 -2.09 -8.56
CA LYS A 9 -1.69 -2.68 -7.65
C LYS A 9 -1.70 -1.86 -6.37
N GLY A 10 -2.89 -1.49 -5.90
CA GLY A 10 -3.09 -0.81 -4.62
C GLY A 10 -4.56 -0.72 -4.26
N PHE A 11 -4.87 -0.16 -3.08
CA PHE A 11 -6.23 -0.01 -2.52
C PHE A 11 -7.02 -1.30 -2.30
N ASN A 12 -6.50 -2.47 -2.66
CA ASN A 12 -7.24 -3.72 -2.56
C ASN A 12 -7.29 -4.31 -1.14
N THR A 13 -6.47 -3.81 -0.23
CA THR A 13 -6.33 -4.30 1.16
C THR A 13 -7.12 -3.46 2.18
N ILE A 14 -7.77 -2.37 1.76
CA ILE A 14 -8.52 -1.47 2.64
C ILE A 14 -10.03 -1.63 2.44
N TRP A 15 -10.79 -1.66 3.55
CA TRP A 15 -12.25 -1.59 3.50
C TRP A 15 -12.73 -0.21 3.03
N PHE A 16 -13.71 -0.17 2.11
CA PHE A 16 -14.08 1.07 1.40
C PHE A 16 -14.58 2.21 2.31
N GLU A 17 -15.28 1.91 3.40
CA GLU A 17 -15.72 2.95 4.36
C GLU A 17 -14.53 3.58 5.09
N HIS A 18 -13.46 2.83 5.32
CA HIS A 18 -12.23 3.39 5.89
C HIS A 18 -11.51 4.29 4.90
N LEU A 19 -11.47 3.92 3.62
CA LEU A 19 -10.91 4.78 2.56
C LEU A 19 -11.64 6.14 2.51
N LYS A 20 -12.96 6.14 2.71
CA LYS A 20 -13.79 7.34 2.73
C LYS A 20 -13.54 8.23 3.95
N THR A 21 -13.18 7.67 5.10
CA THR A 21 -13.29 8.37 6.40
C THR A 21 -11.98 8.55 7.16
N GLN A 22 -10.91 7.82 6.82
CA GLN A 22 -9.72 7.72 7.67
C GLN A 22 -8.43 8.34 7.08
N GLY A 23 -8.54 9.08 5.98
CA GLY A 23 -7.45 9.94 5.54
C GLY A 23 -7.25 11.08 6.53
N ASP A 24 -6.04 11.27 7.05
CA ASP A 24 -5.72 12.32 8.02
C ASP A 24 -4.36 12.96 7.75
N MET A 25 -4.39 14.12 7.07
CA MET A 25 -3.18 14.88 6.74
C MET A 25 -2.50 15.54 7.96
N ARG A 26 -3.16 15.56 9.13
CA ARG A 26 -2.61 16.17 10.35
C ARG A 26 -1.59 15.27 11.03
N LEU A 27 -1.66 13.96 10.78
CA LEU A 27 -0.73 12.98 11.34
C LEU A 27 0.60 12.95 10.56
N PRO A 28 1.72 12.62 11.21
CA PRO A 28 2.95 12.19 10.54
C PRO A 28 2.70 10.99 9.62
N SER A 29 3.47 10.86 8.53
CA SER A 29 3.24 9.81 7.53
C SER A 29 3.31 8.41 8.13
N GLU A 30 4.25 8.20 9.04
CA GLU A 30 4.52 6.94 9.73
C GLU A 30 3.35 6.48 10.64
N GLU A 31 2.50 7.42 11.07
CA GLU A 31 1.31 7.19 11.90
C GLU A 31 0.01 7.14 11.08
N ARG A 32 0.03 7.58 9.81
CA ARG A 32 -1.15 7.49 8.94
C ARG A 32 -1.47 6.05 8.60
N ARG A 33 -2.74 5.80 8.33
CA ARG A 33 -3.21 4.50 7.85
C ARG A 33 -2.51 4.13 6.54
N ALA A 34 -1.97 2.92 6.48
CA ALA A 34 -1.26 2.40 5.34
C ALA A 34 -2.21 2.02 4.18
N ILE A 35 -1.79 2.35 2.95
CA ILE A 35 -2.29 1.77 1.72
C ILE A 35 -1.09 1.19 0.97
N PHE A 36 -1.18 -0.11 0.68
CA PHE A 36 -0.07 -0.86 0.07
C PHE A 36 -0.09 -0.70 -1.44
N ILE A 37 1.11 -0.59 -2.04
CA ILE A 37 1.28 -0.51 -3.49
C ILE A 37 2.36 -1.47 -3.98
N ALA A 38 2.14 -2.08 -5.15
CA ALA A 38 3.10 -2.93 -5.86
C ALA A 38 3.11 -2.57 -7.35
N SER A 39 4.30 -2.50 -7.96
CA SER A 39 4.47 -2.12 -9.36
C SER A 39 5.88 -2.46 -9.85
N ASP A 40 6.00 -2.88 -11.11
CA ASP A 40 7.27 -3.06 -11.80
C ASP A 40 7.79 -1.74 -12.43
N ASP A 41 6.95 -0.71 -12.49
CA ASP A 41 7.29 0.63 -12.99
C ASP A 41 7.40 1.61 -11.82
N ALA A 42 8.61 2.13 -11.60
CA ALA A 42 8.93 3.01 -10.47
C ALA A 42 8.21 4.38 -10.56
N GLU A 43 8.07 4.95 -11.75
CA GLU A 43 7.44 6.26 -11.93
C GLU A 43 5.92 6.19 -11.75
N ALA A 44 5.29 5.12 -12.23
CA ALA A 44 3.89 4.84 -11.97
C ALA A 44 3.65 4.61 -10.48
N LYS A 45 4.53 3.84 -9.82
CA LYS A 45 4.46 3.60 -8.38
C LYS A 45 4.53 4.91 -7.59
N LYS A 46 5.50 5.78 -7.90
CA LYS A 46 5.66 7.10 -7.29
C LYS A 46 4.44 8.00 -7.51
N THR A 47 3.85 7.95 -8.70
CA THR A 47 2.64 8.72 -9.02
C THR A 47 1.47 8.31 -8.13
N VAL A 48 1.26 7.01 -7.94
CA VAL A 48 0.19 6.48 -7.08
C VAL A 48 0.49 6.69 -5.59
N ALA A 49 1.76 6.56 -5.18
CA ALA A 49 2.19 6.87 -3.81
C ALA A 49 1.83 8.30 -3.41
N ARG A 50 2.18 9.27 -4.27
CA ARG A 50 1.84 10.68 -4.04
C ARG A 50 0.33 10.90 -3.93
N LEU A 51 -0.46 10.25 -4.81
CA LEU A 51 -1.92 10.34 -4.73
C LEU A 51 -2.44 9.86 -3.36
N ILE A 52 -1.95 8.72 -2.86
CA ILE A 52 -2.30 8.18 -1.54
C ILE A 52 -1.93 9.15 -0.42
N GLU A 53 -0.76 9.75 -0.48
CA GLU A 53 -0.27 10.72 0.50
C GLU A 53 -1.10 12.02 0.50
N GLU A 54 -1.49 12.50 -0.68
CA GLU A 54 -2.34 13.69 -0.86
C GLU A 54 -3.74 13.53 -0.29
N ILE A 55 -4.26 12.30 -0.23
CA ILE A 55 -5.56 12.00 0.40
C ILE A 55 -5.44 11.63 1.89
N GLY A 56 -4.27 11.85 2.51
CA GLY A 56 -4.09 11.71 3.95
C GLY A 56 -3.79 10.29 4.46
N PHE A 57 -3.42 9.38 3.56
CA PHE A 57 -2.94 8.04 3.92
C PHE A 57 -1.41 7.98 3.78
N ALA A 58 -0.81 6.85 4.13
CA ALA A 58 0.60 6.57 3.85
C ALA A 58 0.73 5.45 2.81
N ALA A 59 1.48 5.71 1.75
CA ALA A 59 1.80 4.68 0.77
C ALA A 59 2.90 3.75 1.31
N VAL A 60 2.67 2.45 1.29
CA VAL A 60 3.67 1.43 1.68
C VAL A 60 3.99 0.56 0.47
N ASP A 61 5.23 0.64 -0.01
CA ASP A 61 5.70 -0.17 -1.14
C ASP A 61 5.95 -1.61 -0.70
N THR A 62 5.28 -2.57 -1.33
CA THR A 62 5.51 -4.01 -1.10
C THR A 62 6.42 -4.65 -2.16
N GLY A 63 6.93 -3.88 -3.11
CA GLY A 63 7.86 -4.33 -4.14
C GLY A 63 7.22 -4.45 -5.53
N ASP A 64 7.64 -5.47 -6.27
CA ASP A 64 7.17 -5.74 -7.62
C ASP A 64 5.76 -6.38 -7.65
N LEU A 65 5.16 -6.50 -8.82
CA LEU A 65 3.81 -7.05 -8.96
C LEU A 65 3.70 -8.54 -8.61
N ARG A 66 4.79 -9.30 -8.75
CA ARG A 66 4.78 -10.74 -8.53
C ARG A 66 4.82 -11.05 -7.05
N ASP A 67 5.88 -10.66 -6.37
CA ASP A 67 6.13 -11.01 -4.98
C ASP A 67 5.40 -10.01 -4.08
N GLY A 68 5.56 -8.72 -4.35
CA GLY A 68 4.86 -7.66 -3.61
C GLY A 68 3.34 -7.67 -3.83
N GLY A 69 2.87 -8.07 -5.00
CA GLY A 69 1.44 -8.23 -5.27
C GLY A 69 0.83 -9.46 -4.59
N ALA A 70 1.62 -10.50 -4.31
CA ALA A 70 1.18 -11.68 -3.57
C ALA A 70 0.94 -11.37 -2.10
N THR A 71 1.79 -10.56 -1.46
CA THR A 71 1.60 -10.14 -0.04
C THR A 71 0.34 -9.32 0.19
N GLN A 72 -0.25 -8.73 -0.85
CA GLN A 72 -1.47 -7.93 -0.76
C GLN A 72 -2.77 -8.72 -0.99
N GLN A 73 -2.72 -10.05 -1.20
CA GLN A 73 -3.93 -10.86 -1.47
C GLN A 73 -4.75 -11.13 -0.21
N PRO A 74 -6.00 -11.61 -0.32
CA PRO A 74 -6.73 -12.16 0.82
C PRO A 74 -5.89 -13.20 1.58
N ASP A 75 -6.17 -13.34 2.88
CA ASP A 75 -5.51 -14.28 3.80
C ASP A 75 -4.01 -14.03 4.06
N THR A 76 -3.48 -12.86 3.69
CA THR A 76 -2.11 -12.43 4.05
C THR A 76 -2.08 -11.55 5.30
N ALA A 77 -0.87 -11.36 5.85
CA ALA A 77 -0.66 -10.65 7.11
C ALA A 77 -1.09 -9.16 7.10
N ILE A 78 -1.29 -8.55 5.93
CA ILE A 78 -1.62 -7.12 5.77
C ILE A 78 -3.04 -6.88 5.22
N TYR A 79 -3.76 -7.92 4.80
CA TYR A 79 -5.06 -7.76 4.14
C TYR A 79 -6.17 -7.38 5.13
N ASN A 80 -6.92 -6.31 4.81
CA ASN A 80 -8.07 -5.81 5.57
C ASN A 80 -7.79 -5.49 7.06
N ARG A 81 -6.52 -5.18 7.38
CA ARG A 81 -6.10 -4.75 8.72
C ARG A 81 -6.02 -3.22 8.80
N ASN A 82 -6.29 -2.71 9.99
CA ASN A 82 -6.09 -1.30 10.29
C ASN A 82 -4.65 -1.15 10.80
N LEU A 83 -3.72 -0.82 9.90
CA LEU A 83 -2.30 -0.65 10.21
C LEU A 83 -1.88 0.78 9.87
N THR A 84 -1.03 1.34 10.73
CA THR A 84 -0.20 2.51 10.40
C THR A 84 0.94 2.10 9.46
N ALA A 85 1.59 3.06 8.82
CA ALA A 85 2.75 2.77 7.97
C ALA A 85 3.89 2.11 8.77
N SER A 86 4.11 2.53 10.01
CA SER A 86 5.14 1.95 10.89
C SER A 86 4.86 0.48 11.20
N GLU A 87 3.63 0.15 11.58
CA GLU A 87 3.23 -1.24 11.89
C GLU A 87 3.29 -2.11 10.63
N ALA A 88 2.87 -1.58 9.49
CA ALA A 88 2.95 -2.25 8.21
C ALA A 88 4.39 -2.61 7.83
N GLN A 89 5.33 -1.67 7.97
CA GLN A 89 6.75 -1.91 7.71
C GLN A 89 7.35 -2.94 8.67
N ALA A 90 6.97 -2.91 9.95
CA ALA A 90 7.41 -3.91 10.92
C ALA A 90 6.95 -5.32 10.56
N ILE A 91 5.71 -5.48 10.13
CA ILE A 91 5.16 -6.77 9.67
C ILE A 91 5.92 -7.27 8.43
N LEU A 92 6.05 -6.43 7.40
CA LEU A 92 6.70 -6.80 6.15
C LEU A 92 8.20 -7.10 6.33
N GLY A 93 8.87 -6.38 7.24
CA GLY A 93 10.27 -6.64 7.59
C GLY A 93 10.48 -7.96 8.34
N SER A 94 9.45 -8.47 9.03
CA SER A 94 9.52 -9.74 9.76
C SER A 94 9.29 -10.99 8.88
N GLU A 95 8.62 -10.83 7.73
CA GLU A 95 8.35 -11.94 6.78
C GLU A 95 9.52 -12.22 5.82
N GLY A 96 10.47 -11.29 5.68
CA GLY A 96 11.64 -11.42 4.78
C GLY A 96 12.84 -12.17 5.36
N GLY A 97 12.70 -12.81 6.53
CA GLY A 97 13.77 -13.51 7.23
C GLY A 97 13.70 -15.03 7.09
N TYR A 98 14.14 -15.58 5.95
CA TYR A 98 14.56 -16.97 5.79
C TYR A 98 15.77 -17.05 4.87
#